data_AF-A0A352SYW6-F1
#
_entry.id   AF-A0A352SYW6-F1
#
_cell.length_a   1.000
_cell.length_b   1.000
_cell.length_c   1.000
_cell.angle_alpha   90.00
_cell.angle_beta   90.00
_cell.angle_gamma   90.00
#
_symmetry.space_group_name_H-M   'P 1'
#
loop_
_entity.id
_entity.type
_entity.pdbx_description
1 polymer ?
#
loop_
_entity_poly.entity_id
_entity_poly.type
_entity_poly.pdbx_seq_one_letter_code
_entity_poly.pdbx_strand_id
1 'polypeptide(L)'
;MDRLKLKWKIFAFILGFCALLLVILWLFQTVFLTDMYKIIRKNEIKKAIALVEENIDSAGLQTVLNNLEAGKEIIVMPAKEFAPPERMMQNDRGRRPPETITETKEFILQDGRTISLTFHAMITPVDATVSTLQLQLYIITG
;
A
#
# COMPACT_ATOMS: atom_id res chain seq x y z
N MET A 1 50.77 14.91 -22.88
CA MET A 1 50.04 14.25 -21.76
C MET A 1 48.53 14.53 -21.76
N ASP A 2 48.02 15.37 -22.68
CA ASP A 2 46.69 15.98 -22.55
C ASP A 2 45.53 15.10 -23.04
N ARG A 3 45.82 14.17 -23.98
CA ARG A 3 44.80 13.20 -24.46
C ARG A 3 44.35 12.22 -23.37
N LEU A 4 45.24 11.89 -22.42
CA LEU A 4 44.92 11.02 -21.29
C LEU A 4 44.01 11.72 -20.27
N LYS A 5 44.30 13.00 -19.96
CA LYS A 5 43.44 13.83 -19.10
C LYS A 5 42.03 14.00 -19.69
N LEU A 6 41.91 14.16 -21.01
CA LEU A 6 40.61 14.29 -21.66
C LEU A 6 39.81 12.98 -21.62
N LYS A 7 40.43 11.84 -21.97
CA LYS A 7 39.80 10.51 -21.91
C LYS A 7 39.32 10.16 -20.50
N TRP A 8 40.11 10.50 -19.48
CA TRP A 8 39.75 10.24 -18.09
C TRP A 8 38.60 11.12 -17.59
N LYS A 9 38.54 12.39 -18.03
CA LYS A 9 37.42 13.29 -17.70
C LYS A 9 36.10 12.82 -18.31
N ILE A 10 36.13 12.29 -19.53
CA ILE A 10 34.95 11.69 -20.19
C ILE A 10 34.52 10.40 -19.48
N PHE A 11 35.47 9.54 -19.13
CA PHE A 11 35.19 8.33 -18.36
C PHE A 11 34.55 8.63 -17.00
N ALA A 12 35.09 9.62 -16.27
CA ALA A 12 34.52 10.06 -15.00
C ALA A 12 33.10 10.61 -15.14
N PHE A 13 32.80 11.32 -16.24
CA PHE A 13 31.46 11.82 -16.52
C PHE A 13 30.47 10.68 -16.78
N ILE A 14 30.85 9.68 -17.58
CA ILE A 14 30.01 8.49 -17.85
C ILE A 14 29.81 7.66 -16.57
N LEU A 15 30.85 7.50 -15.76
CA LEU A 15 30.77 6.79 -14.49
C LEU A 15 29.83 7.52 -13.51
N GLY A 16 29.93 8.84 -13.43
CA GLY A 16 29.03 9.66 -12.63
C GLY A 16 27.58 9.60 -13.10
N PHE A 17 27.35 9.59 -14.42
CA PHE A 17 26.01 9.40 -14.99
C PHE A 17 25.44 8.02 -14.68
N CYS A 18 26.26 6.97 -14.76
CA CYS A 18 25.84 5.62 -14.40
C CYS A 18 25.50 5.52 -12.90
N ALA A 19 26.32 6.12 -12.03
CA ALA A 19 26.03 6.20 -10.59
C ALA A 19 24.74 6.98 -10.30
N LEU A 20 24.50 8.08 -11.02
CA LEU A 20 23.25 8.85 -10.91
C LEU A 20 22.04 8.01 -11.30
N LEU A 21 22.11 7.26 -12.41
CA LEU A 21 21.04 6.35 -12.81
C LEU A 21 20.78 5.28 -11.75
N LEU A 22 21.84 4.70 -11.16
CA LEU A 22 21.68 3.73 -10.07
C LEU A 22 21.00 4.32 -8.84
N VAL A 23 21.31 5.58 -8.48
CA VAL A 23 20.63 6.28 -7.37
C VAL A 23 19.16 6.54 -7.69
N ILE A 24 18.84 6.93 -8.92
CA ILE A 24 17.45 7.13 -9.36
C ILE A 24 16.70 5.80 -9.29
N LEU A 25 17.28 4.71 -9.81
CA LEU A 25 16.68 3.38 -9.73
C LEU A 25 16.49 2.93 -8.28
N TRP A 26 17.47 3.21 -7.41
CA TRP A 26 17.38 2.90 -5.99
C TRP A 26 16.23 3.64 -5.29
N LEU A 27 16.00 4.91 -5.63
CA LEU A 27 14.83 5.68 -5.14
C LEU A 27 13.50 5.08 -5.63
N PHE A 28 13.43 4.69 -6.90
CA PHE A 28 12.24 4.02 -7.45
C PHE A 28 11.94 2.71 -6.72
N GLN A 29 12.98 1.93 -6.44
CA GLN A 29 12.84 0.63 -5.78
C GLN A 29 12.50 0.76 -4.28
N THR A 30 13.07 1.73 -3.56
CA THR A 30 12.93 1.82 -2.10
C THR A 30 11.74 2.66 -1.64
N VAL A 31 11.55 3.84 -2.23
CA VAL A 31 10.61 4.84 -1.72
C VAL A 31 9.34 4.86 -2.56
N PHE A 32 9.48 4.95 -3.89
CA PHE A 32 8.34 5.17 -4.78
C PHE A 32 7.32 4.02 -4.72
N LEU A 33 7.78 2.77 -4.71
CA LEU A 33 6.92 1.60 -4.60
C LEU A 33 6.09 1.66 -3.31
N THR A 34 6.75 1.68 -2.16
CA THR A 34 6.11 1.71 -0.83
C THR A 34 5.08 2.82 -0.67
N ASP A 35 5.43 4.05 -1.07
CA ASP A 35 4.54 5.21 -0.90
C ASP A 35 3.37 5.20 -1.90
N MET A 36 3.59 4.76 -3.14
CA MET A 36 2.53 4.65 -4.14
C MET A 36 1.44 3.66 -3.70
N TYR A 37 1.81 2.53 -3.06
CA TYR A 37 0.81 1.57 -2.55
C TYR A 37 -0.04 2.18 -1.44
N LYS A 38 0.58 2.91 -0.51
CA LYS A 38 -0.13 3.65 0.55
C LYS A 38 -1.09 4.68 -0.04
N ILE A 39 -0.65 5.40 -1.09
CA ILE A 39 -1.48 6.39 -1.80
C ILE A 39 -2.67 5.74 -2.50
N ILE A 40 -2.47 4.63 -3.24
CA ILE A 40 -3.54 3.93 -3.93
C ILE A 40 -4.57 3.43 -2.91
N ARG A 41 -4.12 2.76 -1.84
CA ARG A 41 -5.02 2.18 -0.84
C ARG A 41 -5.83 3.26 -0.09
N LYS A 42 -5.20 4.40 0.23
CA LYS A 42 -5.89 5.55 0.81
C LYS A 42 -6.94 6.14 -0.14
N ASN A 43 -6.64 6.22 -1.43
CA ASN A 43 -7.60 6.69 -2.43
C ASN A 43 -8.76 5.70 -2.63
N GLU A 44 -8.51 4.40 -2.54
CA GLU A 44 -9.57 3.38 -2.59
C GLU A 44 -10.51 3.49 -1.39
N ILE A 45 -9.97 3.64 -0.18
CA ILE A 45 -10.77 3.83 1.04
C ILE A 45 -11.61 5.10 0.94
N LYS A 46 -11.05 6.22 0.45
CA LYS A 46 -11.83 7.44 0.21
C LYS A 46 -12.98 7.25 -0.78
N LYS A 47 -12.75 6.49 -1.86
CA LYS A 47 -13.81 6.15 -2.81
C LYS A 47 -14.86 5.23 -2.19
N ALA A 48 -14.44 4.25 -1.40
CA ALA A 48 -15.34 3.36 -0.67
C ALA A 48 -16.23 4.15 0.30
N ILE A 49 -15.64 5.07 1.06
CA ILE A 49 -16.34 6.02 1.92
C ILE A 49 -17.38 6.81 1.12
N ALA A 50 -17.02 7.38 -0.03
CA ALA A 50 -17.94 8.17 -0.85
C ALA A 50 -19.10 7.32 -1.42
N LEU A 51 -18.82 6.09 -1.86
CA LEU A 51 -19.84 5.16 -2.35
C LEU A 51 -20.80 4.75 -1.23
N VAL A 52 -20.28 4.52 -0.03
CA VAL A 52 -21.10 4.23 1.15
C VAL A 52 -21.95 5.44 1.50
N GLU A 53 -21.38 6.66 1.51
CA GLU A 53 -22.09 7.92 1.79
C GLU A 53 -23.27 8.14 0.83
N GLU A 54 -23.07 7.89 -0.48
CA GLU A 54 -24.11 8.07 -1.50
C GLU A 54 -25.21 7.00 -1.43
N ASN A 55 -24.88 5.80 -0.97
CA ASN A 55 -25.81 4.66 -0.95
C ASN A 55 -26.36 4.33 0.44
N ILE A 56 -26.02 5.12 1.47
CA ILE A 56 -26.30 4.78 2.88
C ILE A 56 -27.79 4.72 3.21
N ASP A 57 -28.60 5.52 2.52
CA ASP A 57 -30.05 5.55 2.66
C ASP A 57 -30.76 4.66 1.63
N SER A 58 -30.01 3.99 0.75
CA SER A 58 -30.55 3.14 -0.32
C SER A 58 -30.54 1.67 0.09
N ALA A 59 -31.50 0.89 -0.43
CA ALA A 59 -31.50 -0.57 -0.27
C ALA A 59 -30.27 -1.26 -0.93
N GLY A 60 -29.43 -0.52 -1.66
CA GLY A 60 -28.23 -1.00 -2.36
C GLY A 60 -26.97 -1.06 -1.50
N LEU A 61 -27.01 -0.60 -0.24
CA LEU A 61 -25.84 -0.58 0.65
C LEU A 61 -25.17 -1.96 0.78
N GLN A 62 -25.95 -3.03 0.91
CA GLN A 62 -25.40 -4.40 1.01
C GLN A 62 -24.65 -4.82 -0.26
N THR A 63 -25.11 -4.39 -1.44
CA THR A 63 -24.42 -4.66 -2.71
C THR A 63 -23.10 -3.89 -2.79
N VAL A 64 -23.08 -2.64 -2.31
CA VAL A 64 -21.85 -1.83 -2.25
C VAL A 64 -20.84 -2.46 -1.28
N LEU A 65 -21.28 -2.87 -0.09
CA LEU A 65 -20.42 -3.52 0.90
C LEU A 65 -19.84 -4.84 0.37
N ASN A 66 -20.69 -5.70 -0.21
CA ASN A 66 -20.23 -6.96 -0.82
C ASN A 66 -19.21 -6.75 -1.94
N ASN A 67 -19.38 -5.70 -2.77
CA ASN A 67 -18.43 -5.37 -3.83
C ASN A 67 -17.10 -4.83 -3.30
N LEU A 68 -17.10 -4.13 -2.17
CA LEU A 68 -15.89 -3.63 -1.51
C LEU A 68 -15.09 -4.78 -0.88
N GLU A 69 -15.78 -5.73 -0.25
CA GLU A 69 -15.16 -6.92 0.34
C GLU A 69 -14.58 -7.85 -0.73
N ALA A 70 -15.37 -8.22 -1.75
CA ALA A 70 -14.95 -9.18 -2.77
C ALA A 70 -13.96 -8.61 -3.79
N GLY A 71 -14.09 -7.33 -4.15
CA GLY A 71 -13.30 -6.72 -5.22
C GLY A 71 -12.05 -5.99 -4.77
N LYS A 72 -12.00 -5.52 -3.52
CA LYS A 72 -10.92 -4.63 -3.04
C LYS A 72 -10.27 -5.07 -1.73
N GLU A 73 -10.73 -6.18 -1.14
CA GLU A 73 -10.28 -6.65 0.18
C GLU A 73 -10.40 -5.56 1.26
N ILE A 74 -11.44 -4.71 1.14
CA ILE A 74 -11.75 -3.68 2.14
C ILE A 74 -12.94 -4.18 2.95
N ILE A 75 -12.70 -4.42 4.22
CA ILE A 75 -13.73 -4.83 5.18
C ILE A 75 -14.38 -3.57 5.73
N VAL A 76 -15.72 -3.52 5.70
CA VAL A 76 -16.50 -2.38 6.19
C VAL A 76 -17.51 -2.89 7.19
N MET A 77 -17.42 -2.42 8.43
CA MET A 77 -18.33 -2.87 9.50
C MET A 77 -18.63 -1.74 10.49
N PRO A 78 -19.71 -1.86 11.29
CA PRO A 78 -20.01 -0.89 12.34
C PRO A 78 -18.83 -0.73 13.30
N ALA A 79 -18.45 0.51 13.60
CA ALA A 79 -17.28 0.80 14.45
C ALA A 79 -17.38 0.18 15.85
N LYS A 80 -18.60 -0.06 16.33
CA LYS A 80 -18.87 -0.74 17.62
C LYS A 80 -18.61 -2.24 17.56
N GLU A 81 -18.71 -2.84 16.38
CA GLU A 81 -18.52 -4.27 16.12
C GLU A 81 -17.11 -4.56 15.59
N PHE A 82 -16.37 -3.52 15.22
CA PHE A 82 -14.98 -3.63 14.80
C PHE A 82 -14.09 -4.05 15.96
N ALA A 83 -13.84 -5.35 16.05
CA ALA A 83 -12.65 -5.88 16.69
C ALA A 83 -11.54 -5.92 15.62
N PRO A 84 -10.47 -5.11 15.73
CA PRO A 84 -9.29 -5.35 14.92
C PRO A 84 -8.91 -6.83 15.10
N PRO A 85 -8.58 -7.57 14.03
CA PRO A 85 -8.24 -8.98 14.16
C PRO A 85 -7.24 -9.12 15.30
N GLU A 86 -7.64 -9.87 16.33
CA GLU A 86 -6.90 -9.98 17.57
C GLU A 86 -5.48 -10.35 17.17
N ARG A 87 -4.55 -9.43 17.43
CA ARG A 87 -3.14 -9.63 17.11
C ARG A 87 -2.73 -10.82 17.95
N MET A 88 -2.87 -12.02 17.40
CA MET A 88 -2.22 -13.20 17.92
C MET A 88 -0.77 -12.74 17.97
N MET A 89 -0.29 -12.51 19.19
CA MET A 89 1.13 -12.39 19.50
C MET A 89 1.73 -13.76 19.22
N GLN A 90 1.65 -14.19 17.96
CA GLN A 90 2.27 -15.38 17.50
C GLN A 90 3.74 -14.99 17.46
N ASN A 91 4.46 -15.67 18.33
CA ASN A 91 5.89 -15.70 18.57
C ASN A 91 6.66 -16.06 17.29
N ASP A 92 6.39 -15.37 16.19
CA ASP A 92 7.00 -15.52 14.89
C ASP A 92 8.13 -14.48 14.86
N ARG A 93 9.27 -14.88 15.45
CA ARG A 93 10.44 -14.04 15.78
C ARG A 93 11.18 -13.49 14.56
N GLY A 94 10.48 -12.97 13.56
CA GLY A 94 11.09 -12.42 12.35
C GLY A 94 10.12 -11.89 11.29
N ARG A 95 8.81 -12.13 11.37
CA ARG A 95 7.86 -11.59 10.38
C ARG A 95 7.35 -10.22 10.82
N ARG A 96 7.64 -9.20 10.01
CA ARG A 96 6.96 -7.90 10.14
C ARG A 96 5.46 -8.13 9.93
N PRO A 97 4.59 -7.63 10.81
CA PRO A 97 3.15 -7.72 10.59
C PRO A 97 2.82 -7.04 9.27
N PRO A 98 1.86 -7.57 8.48
CA PRO A 98 1.40 -6.90 7.28
C PRO A 98 0.92 -5.49 7.65
N GLU A 99 1.33 -4.49 6.87
CA GLU A 99 0.84 -3.12 7.09
C GLU A 99 -0.66 -3.07 6.78
N THR A 100 -1.44 -2.37 7.60
CA THR A 100 -2.89 -2.21 7.41
C THR A 100 -3.29 -0.75 7.53
N ILE A 101 -4.33 -0.34 6.82
CA ILE A 101 -4.97 0.97 6.99
C ILE A 101 -6.34 0.75 7.59
N THR A 102 -6.61 1.42 8.70
CA THR A 102 -7.93 1.47 9.35
C THR A 102 -8.38 2.92 9.43
N GLU A 103 -9.55 3.22 8.88
CA GLU A 103 -10.15 4.55 8.91
C GLU A 103 -11.60 4.44 9.39
N THR A 104 -12.00 5.24 10.37
CA THR A 104 -13.37 5.28 10.88
C THR A 104 -14.01 6.58 10.48
N LYS A 105 -15.20 6.52 9.88
CA LYS A 105 -15.97 7.71 9.51
C LYS A 105 -17.40 7.61 10.02
N GLU A 106 -17.90 8.73 10.53
CA GLU A 106 -19.28 8.89 10.93
C GLU A 106 -20.11 9.38 9.73
N PHE A 107 -21.28 8.79 9.57
CA PHE A 107 -22.26 9.13 8.54
C PHE A 107 -23.58 9.48 9.20
N ILE A 108 -24.22 10.53 8.72
CA ILE A 108 -25.53 10.98 9.21
C ILE A 108 -26.57 10.50 8.19
N LEU A 109 -27.49 9.65 8.61
CA LEU A 109 -28.60 9.18 7.77
C LEU A 109 -29.66 10.27 7.61
N GLN A 110 -30.50 10.15 6.59
CA GLN A 110 -31.62 11.06 6.36
C GLN A 110 -32.63 11.12 7.52
N ASP A 111 -32.68 10.09 8.37
CA ASP A 111 -33.52 10.06 9.57
C ASP A 111 -32.89 10.74 10.81
N GLY A 112 -31.70 11.33 10.66
CA GLY A 112 -30.97 12.00 11.72
C GLY A 112 -30.16 11.08 12.65
N ARG A 113 -30.16 9.75 12.41
CA ARG A 113 -29.31 8.80 13.14
C ARG A 113 -27.89 8.87 12.58
N THR A 114 -26.90 8.86 13.47
CA THR A 114 -25.49 8.75 13.11
C THR A 114 -25.04 7.30 13.17
N ILE A 115 -24.48 6.77 12.09
CA ILE A 115 -23.78 5.49 12.08
C ILE A 115 -22.29 5.72 11.91
N SER A 116 -21.48 4.99 12.66
CA SER A 116 -20.02 5.02 12.50
C SER A 116 -19.59 3.72 11.84
N LEU A 117 -18.91 3.83 10.70
CA LEU A 117 -18.38 2.68 9.97
C LEU A 117 -16.86 2.72 9.97
N THR A 118 -16.26 1.58 10.24
CA THR A 118 -14.81 1.37 10.16
C THR A 118 -14.49 0.64 8.87
N PHE A 119 -13.57 1.23 8.11
CA PHE A 119 -12.99 0.70 6.89
C PHE A 119 -11.62 0.14 7.24
N HIS A 120 -11.44 -1.16 7.09
CA HIS A 120 -10.19 -1.84 7.34
C HIS A 120 -9.70 -2.54 6.08
N ALA A 121 -8.45 -2.27 5.69
CA ALA A 121 -7.82 -2.91 4.55
C ALA A 121 -6.38 -3.27 4.87
N MET A 122 -5.98 -4.49 4.52
CA MET A 122 -4.55 -4.83 4.50
C MET A 122 -3.89 -4.10 3.33
N ILE A 123 -2.72 -3.51 3.55
CA ILE A 123 -1.84 -3.13 2.45
C ILE A 123 -1.20 -4.45 2.02
N THR A 124 -1.69 -5.05 0.94
CA THR A 124 -1.10 -6.27 0.38
C THR A 124 0.37 -6.00 0.13
N PRO A 125 1.28 -6.62 0.90
CA PRO A 125 2.68 -6.31 0.77
C PRO A 125 3.17 -7.01 -0.50
N VAL A 126 3.47 -6.24 -1.54
CA VAL A 126 4.32 -6.71 -2.64
C VAL A 126 5.71 -7.12 -2.15
N ASP A 127 6.06 -6.87 -0.89
CA ASP A 127 7.26 -7.44 -0.27
C ASP A 127 7.29 -8.97 -0.39
N ALA A 128 6.15 -9.66 -0.38
CA ALA A 128 6.16 -11.11 -0.59
C ALA A 128 6.67 -11.45 -2.00
N THR A 129 6.25 -10.75 -3.04
CA THR A 129 6.72 -11.00 -4.42
C THR A 129 8.13 -10.46 -4.66
N VAL A 130 8.48 -9.30 -4.10
CA VAL A 130 9.81 -8.70 -4.20
C VAL A 130 10.85 -9.50 -3.41
N SER A 131 10.54 -9.92 -2.17
CA SER A 131 11.42 -10.75 -1.36
C SER A 131 11.59 -12.16 -1.94
N THR A 132 10.52 -12.72 -2.54
CA THR A 132 10.62 -13.99 -3.28
C THR A 132 11.54 -13.84 -4.49
N LEU A 133 11.42 -12.75 -5.27
CA LEU A 133 12.32 -12.49 -6.40
C LEU A 133 13.77 -12.20 -5.94
N GLN A 134 13.97 -11.51 -4.83
CA GLN A 134 15.30 -11.27 -4.25
C GLN A 134 15.97 -12.56 -3.78
N LEU A 135 15.21 -13.44 -3.12
CA LEU A 135 15.71 -14.75 -2.70
C LEU A 135 16.01 -15.64 -3.91
N GLN A 136 15.13 -15.65 -4.91
CA GLN A 136 15.37 -16.36 -6.16
C GLN A 136 16.62 -15.84 -6.88
N LEU A 137 16.80 -14.52 -6.97
CA LEU A 137 17.99 -13.93 -7.56
C LEU A 137 19.24 -14.29 -6.77
N TYR A 138 19.22 -14.21 -5.44
CA TYR A 138 20.35 -14.59 -4.58
C TYR A 138 20.72 -16.08 -4.71
N ILE A 139 19.75 -16.98 -4.85
CA ILE A 139 19.98 -18.41 -5.12
C ILE A 139 20.55 -18.65 -6.52
N ILE A 140 20.18 -17.82 -7.50
CA ILE A 140 20.65 -17.96 -8.89
C ILE A 140 22.04 -17.33 -9.09
N THR A 141 22.36 -16.26 -8.36
CA THR A 141 23.64 -15.54 -8.48
C THR A 141 24.69 -15.90 -7.44
N GLY A 142 24.31 -16.60 -6.36
CA GLY A 142 25.20 -17.18 -5.35
C GLY A 142 25.44 -18.67 -5.60
#